data_AF-A0A212RF16-F1
#
_entry.id   AF-A0A212RF16-F1
#
_cell.length_a   1.000
_cell.length_b   1.000
_cell.length_c   1.000
_cell.angle_alpha   90.00
_cell.angle_beta   90.00
_cell.angle_gamma   90.00
#
_symmetry.space_group_name_H-M   'P 1'
#
loop_
_entity.id
_entity.type
_entity.pdbx_description
1 polymer ?
#
loop_
_entity_poly.entity_id
_entity_poly.type
_entity_poly.pdbx_seq_one_letter_code
_entity_poly.pdbx_strand_id
1 'polypeptide(L)' 'MHTNPTGAFDTFTVTNGITRYTKVAIFFDAGKQKPMFSRFSTAAGEKGLARA' A
#
# COMPACT_ATOMS: atom_id res chain seq x y z
N MET A 1 9.78 -15.09 -7.44
CA MET A 1 10.10 -13.69 -7.83
C MET A 1 8.77 -12.98 -8.14
N HIS A 2 8.59 -11.71 -7.74
CA HIS A 2 7.34 -10.94 -7.91
C HIS A 2 7.11 -10.46 -9.37
N THR A 3 6.93 -11.38 -10.30
CA THR A 3 7.06 -11.16 -11.76
C THR A 3 5.78 -10.76 -12.50
N ASN A 4 4.59 -11.03 -11.95
CA ASN A 4 3.31 -10.64 -12.56
C ASN A 4 2.49 -9.76 -11.60
N PRO A 5 2.77 -8.44 -11.54
CA PRO A 5 2.05 -7.56 -10.65
C PRO A 5 0.77 -6.97 -11.26
N THR A 6 -0.19 -6.66 -10.40
CA THR A 6 -1.33 -5.77 -10.70
C THR A 6 -1.25 -4.57 -9.77
N GLY A 7 -1.71 -3.40 -10.22
CA GLY A 7 -1.64 -2.15 -9.47
C GLY A 7 -2.99 -1.46 -9.30
N ALA A 8 -3.12 -0.66 -8.23
CA ALA A 8 -4.27 0.20 -7.99
C ALA A 8 -3.82 1.54 -7.36
N PHE A 9 -4.45 2.64 -7.79
CA PHE A 9 -4.31 3.95 -7.15
C PHE A 9 -5.44 4.16 -6.15
N ASP A 10 -5.09 4.62 -4.95
CA ASP A 10 -6.09 4.89 -3.90
C ASP A 10 -5.55 5.93 -2.90
N THR A 11 -6.31 6.19 -1.83
CA THR A 11 -5.98 7.14 -0.77
C THR A 11 -5.85 6.46 0.58
N PHE A 12 -4.70 6.61 1.22
CA PHE A 12 -4.51 6.23 2.62
C PHE A 12 -5.03 7.33 3.55
N THR A 13 -5.89 6.97 4.50
CA THR A 13 -6.44 7.89 5.50
C THR A 13 -5.97 7.48 6.90
N VAL A 14 -5.36 8.41 7.63
CA VAL A 14 -5.01 8.19 9.05
C VAL A 14 -6.28 8.27 9.88
N THR A 15 -6.61 7.20 10.61
CA THR A 15 -7.76 7.21 11.53
C THR A 15 -7.38 7.74 12.92
N ASN A 16 -6.18 7.40 13.40
CA ASN A 16 -5.65 7.83 14.67
C ASN A 16 -4.17 8.19 14.52
N GLY A 17 -3.77 9.37 15.00
CA GLY A 17 -2.37 9.76 15.01
C GLY A 17 -1.52 8.85 15.92
N ILE A 18 -0.32 8.48 15.47
CA ILE A 18 0.57 7.55 16.19
C ILE A 18 1.92 8.16 16.55
N THR A 19 1.95 9.47 16.82
CA THR A 19 3.17 10.24 17.17
C THR A 19 3.95 9.67 18.35
N ARG A 20 3.29 8.91 19.24
CA ARG A 20 3.93 8.15 20.33
C ARG A 20 4.97 7.14 19.84
N TYR A 21 4.77 6.55 18.66
CA TYR A 21 5.61 5.46 18.14
C TYR A 21 6.56 5.92 17.03
N THR A 22 6.24 7.02 16.34
CA THR A 22 7.01 7.50 15.19
C THR A 22 6.91 9.00 15.00
N LYS A 23 7.97 9.61 14.47
CA LYS A 23 8.03 11.04 14.10
C LYS A 23 7.72 11.29 12.61
N VAL A 24 7.26 10.27 11.88
CA VAL A 24 6.93 10.43 10.45
C VAL A 24 5.61 11.19 10.28
N ALA A 25 5.68 12.35 9.62
CA ALA A 25 4.60 13.33 9.52
C ALA A 25 3.31 12.81 8.84
N ILE A 26 3.40 11.74 8.03
CA ILE A 26 2.24 11.16 7.35
C ILE A 26 1.23 10.57 8.35
N PHE A 27 1.64 10.26 9.58
CA PHE A 27 0.81 9.61 10.60
C PHE A 27 0.45 10.52 11.79
N PHE A 28 0.66 11.83 11.69
CA PHE A 28 0.55 12.72 12.86
C PHE A 28 -0.88 13.03 13.26
N ASP A 29 -1.73 13.33 12.28
CA ASP A 29 -3.07 13.83 12.52
C ASP A 29 -4.10 12.86 11.92
N ALA A 30 -5.15 12.59 12.69
CA ALA A 30 -6.32 11.88 12.18
C ALA A 30 -6.98 12.67 11.04
N GLY A 31 -7.52 11.96 10.04
CA GLY A 31 -8.12 12.53 8.85
C GLY A 31 -7.13 12.89 7.74
N LYS A 32 -5.81 12.84 7.98
CA LYS A 32 -4.82 13.07 6.91
C LYS A 32 -4.96 12.03 5.81
N GLN A 33 -5.13 12.52 4.58
CA GLN A 33 -5.23 11.71 3.37
C GLN A 33 -3.94 11.83 2.55
N LYS A 34 -3.46 10.70 2.03
CA LYS A 34 -2.27 10.63 1.15
C LYS A 34 -2.54 9.73 -0.04
N PRO A 35 -2.25 10.18 -1.28
CA PRO A 35 -2.37 9.32 -2.44
C PRO A 35 -1.34 8.19 -2.37
N MET A 36 -1.77 6.98 -2.69
CA MET A 36 -0.98 5.76 -2.64
C MET A 36 -1.11 4.98 -3.94
N PHE A 37 -0.06 4.23 -4.26
CA PHE A 37 -0.07 3.23 -5.31
C PHE A 37 0.24 1.86 -4.70
N SER A 38 -0.72 0.95 -4.77
CA SER A 38 -0.59 -0.41 -4.29
C SER A 38 -0.15 -1.33 -5.43
N ARG A 39 0.86 -2.16 -5.20
CA ARG A 39 1.36 -3.17 -6.14
C ARG A 39 1.21 -4.56 -5.54
N PHE A 40 0.35 -5.37 -6.12
CA PHE A 40 0.12 -6.77 -5.74
C PHE A 40 0.85 -7.70 -6.69
N SER A 41 1.40 -8.81 -6.23
CA SER A 41 2.08 -9.81 -7.07
C SER A 41 2.16 -11.16 -6.37
N THR A 42 2.22 -12.25 -7.13
CA THR A 42 2.45 -13.59 -6.59
C THR A 42 3.95 -13.85 -6.39
N ALA A 43 4.30 -14.69 -5.40
CA ALA A 43 5.69 -15.01 -5.08
C ALA A 43 6.22 -16.21 -5.91
N ALA A 44 5.35 -17.20 -6.15
CA ALA A 44 5.56 -18.35 -7.01
C ALA A 44 4.56 -18.27 -8.18
N GLY A 45 5.08 -18.23 -9.40
CA GLY A 45 4.30 -18.01 -10.60
C GLY A 45 5.22 -17.57 -11.72
N GLU A 46 5.43 -18.45 -12.69
CA GLU A 46 6.10 -18.14 -13.94
C GLU A 46 5.24 -17.15 -14.74
N LYS A 47 5.85 -16.37 -15.65
CA LYS A 47 5.10 -15.50 -16.59
C LYS A 47 4.01 -16.35 -17.26
N GLY A 48 2.73 -16.13 -16.95
CA GLY A 48 1.62 -16.82 -17.64
C GLY A 48 0.55 -17.48 -16.76
N LEU A 49 0.75 -17.63 -15.44
CA LEU A 49 -0.34 -18.10 -14.55
C LEU A 49 -1.22 -16.91 -14.14
N ALA A 50 -2.17 -16.57 -15.02
CA ALA A 50 -3.25 -15.64 -14.71
C ALA A 50 -4.13 -16.23 -13.59
N ARG A 51 -4.44 -15.44 -12.56
CA ARG A 51 -5.59 -15.73 -11.69
C ARG A 51 -6.84 -15.11 -12.29
N ALA A 52 -7.93 -15.89 -12.26
CA ALA A 52 -9.30 -15.47 -12.55
C ALA A 52 -9.75 -14.30 -11.66
#